data_AF-A0A8T5LMY1-F1
#
_entry.id   AF-A0A8T5LMY1-F1
#
_cell.length_a   1.000
_cell.length_b   1.000
_cell.length_c   1.000
_cell.angle_alpha   90.00
_cell.angle_beta   90.00
_cell.angle_gamma   90.00
#
_symmetry.space_group_name_H-M   'P 1'
#
loop_
_entity.id
_entity.type
_entity.pdbx_description
1 polymer ?
#
loop_
_entity_poly.entity_id
_entity_poly.type
_entity_poly.pdbx_seq_one_letter_code
_entity_poly.pdbx_strand_id
1 'polypeptide(L)' 'GIKHSLARINRPQTNGKVERFFRTYKEEYITNTFSSLNDFIKHYNEKRLHMSLHYKTPTEVWNELKSV' A
#
# COMPACT_ATOMS: atom_id res chain seq x y z
N GLY A 1 -11.19 -7.88 20.97
CA GLY A 1 -12.04 -7.75 19.78
C GLY A 1 -11.52 -6.63 18.89
N ILE A 2 -11.86 -6.63 17.60
CA ILE A 2 -11.41 -5.60 16.65
C ILE A 2 -12.37 -4.42 16.67
N LYS A 3 -11.85 -3.18 16.78
CA LYS A 3 -12.67 -1.96 16.73
C LYS A 3 -12.94 -1.56 15.29
N HIS A 4 -14.21 -1.58 14.87
CA HIS A 4 -14.59 -1.12 13.54
C HIS A 4 -14.58 0.41 13.48
N SER A 5 -13.98 0.97 12.44
CA SER A 5 -13.94 2.42 12.19
C SER A 5 -14.37 2.69 10.75
N LEU A 6 -15.42 3.49 10.56
CA LEU A 6 -15.98 3.81 9.25
C LEU A 6 -15.56 5.22 8.80
N ALA A 7 -15.35 5.39 7.49
CA ALA A 7 -15.19 6.71 6.90
C ALA A 7 -16.50 7.50 7.00
N ARG A 8 -16.42 8.83 7.17
CA ARG A 8 -17.61 9.69 7.16
C ARG A 8 -18.09 9.92 5.73
N ILE A 9 -19.40 10.13 5.59
CA ILE A 9 -20.06 10.54 4.35
C ILE A 9 -19.40 11.83 3.83
N ASN A 10 -19.20 11.91 2.51
CA ASN A 10 -18.61 13.06 1.80
C ASN A 10 -17.18 13.43 2.23
N ARG A 11 -16.38 12.46 2.72
CA ARG A 11 -14.95 12.66 3.02
C ARG A 11 -14.04 11.71 2.24
N PRO A 12 -13.86 11.93 0.92
CA PRO A 12 -13.13 11.03 0.03
C PRO A 12 -11.66 10.83 0.46
N GLN A 13 -11.03 11.85 1.05
CA GLN A 13 -9.63 11.76 1.47
C GLN A 13 -9.37 10.71 2.57
N THR A 14 -10.38 10.32 3.34
CA THR A 14 -10.24 9.36 4.46
C THR A 14 -9.74 7.99 3.98
N ASN A 15 -10.21 7.53 2.82
CA ASN A 15 -9.84 6.25 2.24
C ASN A 15 -8.77 6.38 1.14
N GLY A 16 -8.27 7.59 0.88
CA GLY A 16 -7.42 7.88 -0.27
C GLY A 16 -6.13 7.04 -0.34
N LYS A 17 -5.56 6.66 0.81
CA LYS A 17 -4.37 5.77 0.84
C LYS A 17 -4.70 4.36 0.33
N VAL A 18 -5.82 3.80 0.79
CA VAL A 18 -6.30 2.48 0.35
C VAL A 18 -6.72 2.52 -1.11
N GLU A 19 -7.41 3.58 -1.53
CA GLU A 19 -7.78 3.79 -2.94
C GLU A 19 -6.54 3.92 -3.84
N ARG A 20 -5.50 4.66 -3.41
CA ARG A 20 -4.23 4.77 -4.14
C ARG A 20 -3.53 3.42 -4.27
N PHE A 21 -3.56 2.59 -3.23
CA PHE A 21 -3.05 1.22 -3.29
C PHE A 21 -3.81 0.41 -4.34
N PHE A 22 -5.15 0.37 -4.29
CA PHE A 22 -5.94 -0.37 -5.27
C PHE A 22 -5.80 0.14 -6.69
N ARG A 23 -5.60 1.45 -6.87
CA ARG A 23 -5.28 2.03 -8.18
C ARG A 23 -3.94 1.49 -8.71
N THR A 24 -2.90 1.50 -7.89
CA THR A 24 -1.58 0.96 -8.25
C THR A 24 -1.66 -0.53 -8.59
N TYR A 25 -2.39 -1.29 -7.77
CA TYR A 25 -2.66 -2.70 -8.03
C TYR A 25 -3.31 -2.90 -9.40
N LYS A 26 -4.38 -2.16 -9.71
CA LYS A 26 -5.04 -2.27 -11.02
C LYS A 26 -4.11 -1.86 -12.17
N GLU A 27 -3.38 -0.76 -12.02
CA GLU A 27 -2.48 -0.26 -13.06
C GLU A 27 -1.34 -1.24 -13.38
N GLU A 28 -0.78 -1.93 -12.37
CA GLU A 28 0.41 -2.79 -12.55
C GLU A 28 0.09 -4.28 -12.65
N TYR A 29 -1.00 -4.76 -12.04
CA TYR A 29 -1.43 -6.15 -12.16
C TYR A 29 -2.16 -6.40 -13.49
N ILE A 30 -2.98 -5.44 -13.97
CA ILE A 30 -3.72 -5.60 -15.24
C ILE A 30 -2.76 -5.55 -16.44
N THR A 31 -1.57 -4.96 -16.30
CA THR A 31 -0.52 -4.98 -17.33
C THR A 31 0.26 -6.31 -17.40
N ASN A 32 -0.19 -7.37 -16.71
CA ASN A 32 0.46 -8.68 -16.63
C ASN A 32 1.93 -8.63 -16.17
N THR A 33 2.31 -7.60 -15.40
CA THR A 33 3.67 -7.45 -14.89
C THR A 33 3.99 -8.47 -13.79
N PHE A 34 2.97 -9.04 -13.16
CA PHE A 34 3.10 -10.02 -12.08
C PHE A 34 2.33 -11.30 -12.39
N SER A 35 2.93 -12.44 -12.05
CA SER A 35 2.32 -13.77 -12.27
C SER A 35 1.25 -14.12 -11.23
N SER A 36 1.29 -13.48 -10.06
CA SER A 36 0.32 -13.68 -8.99
C SER A 36 0.13 -12.43 -8.12
N LEU A 37 -0.97 -12.39 -7.35
CA LEU A 37 -1.21 -11.36 -6.35
C LEU A 37 -0.10 -11.31 -5.28
N ASN A 38 0.41 -12.48 -4.88
CA ASN A 38 1.50 -12.56 -3.90
C ASN A 38 2.78 -11.91 -4.42
N ASP A 39 3.09 -12.09 -5.71
CA ASP A 39 4.26 -11.46 -6.33
C ASP A 39 4.13 -9.94 -6.35
N PHE A 40 2.94 -9.43 -6.68
CA PHE A 40 2.65 -8.00 -6.60
C PHE A 40 2.81 -7.47 -5.16
N ILE A 41 2.20 -8.14 -4.17
CA ILE A 41 2.28 -7.71 -2.77
C ILE A 41 3.73 -7.71 -2.28
N LYS A 42 4.50 -8.76 -2.62
CA LYS A 42 5.91 -8.86 -2.26
C LYS A 42 6.72 -7.74 -2.90
N HIS A 43 6.53 -7.49 -4.20
CA HIS A 43 7.18 -6.38 -4.89
C HIS A 43 6.83 -5.02 -4.26
N TYR A 44 5.54 -4.77 -4.00
CA TYR A 44 5.06 -3.52 -3.43
C TYR A 44 5.68 -3.26 -2.04
N ASN A 45 5.75 -4.27 -1.19
CA ASN A 45 6.24 -4.12 0.19
C ASN A 45 7.77 -4.12 0.29
N GLU A 46 8.47 -4.95 -0.50
CA GLU A 46 9.90 -5.22 -0.31
C GLU A 46 10.82 -4.61 -1.37
N LYS A 47 10.29 -4.19 -2.53
CA LYS A 47 11.11 -3.77 -3.68
C LYS A 47 10.75 -2.39 -4.21
N ARG A 48 9.48 -1.98 -4.11
CA ARG A 48 9.03 -0.69 -4.61
C ARG A 48 9.52 0.44 -3.70
N LEU A 49 10.24 1.40 -4.29
CA LEU A 49 10.62 2.63 -3.61
C LEU A 49 9.48 3.65 -3.70
N HIS A 50 9.10 4.23 -2.56
CA HIS A 50 8.04 5.23 -2.51
C HIS A 50 8.61 6.62 -2.24
N MET A 51 8.37 7.58 -3.14
CA MET A 51 8.80 8.97 -2.95
C MET A 51 8.25 9.57 -1.64
N SER A 52 7.00 9.25 -1.30
CA SER A 52 6.36 9.69 -0.05
C SER A 52 6.98 9.08 1.22
N LEU A 53 7.81 8.05 1.07
CA LEU A 53 8.55 7.38 2.14
C LEU A 53 10.05 7.66 2.03
N HIS A 54 10.46 8.81 1.46
CA HIS A 54 11.86 9.17 1.27
C HIS A 54 12.66 8.11 0.48
N TYR A 55 12.03 7.54 -0.56
CA TYR A 55 12.60 6.46 -1.37
C TYR A 55 12.92 5.19 -0.59
N LYS A 56 12.23 4.94 0.52
CA LYS A 56 12.25 3.64 1.22
C LYS A 56 11.08 2.76 0.77
N THR A 57 11.23 1.46 1.05
CA THR A 57 10.18 0.46 0.91
C THR A 57 9.24 0.47 2.12
N PRO A 58 7.97 0.03 1.97
CA PRO A 58 7.07 -0.12 3.10
C PRO A 58 7.62 -1.01 4.22
N THR A 59 8.33 -2.08 3.87
CA THR A 59 8.94 -3.00 4.85
C THR A 59 10.04 -2.30 5.67
N GLU A 60 10.90 -1.49 5.05
CA GLU A 60 11.93 -0.73 5.77
C GLU A 60 11.31 0.24 6.78
N VAL A 61 10.34 1.04 6.33
CA VAL A 61 9.64 1.99 7.22
C VAL A 61 8.91 1.26 8.36
N TRP A 62 8.30 0.11 8.07
CA TRP A 62 7.63 -0.70 9.08
C TRP A 62 8.60 -1.23 10.13
N ASN A 63 9.77 -1.70 9.72
CA ASN A 63 10.80 -2.20 10.63
C ASN A 63 11.36 -1.07 11.50
N GLU A 64 11.59 0.12 10.93
CA GLU A 64 11.98 1.32 11.68
C GLU A 64 10.93 1.67 12.75
N LEU A 65 9.64 1.70 12.39
CA LEU A 65 8.55 2.00 13.31
C LEU A 65 8.40 0.97 14.43
N LYS A 66 8.72 -0.30 14.16
CA LYS A 66 8.67 -1.38 15.17
C LYS A 66 9.86 -1.36 16.13
N SER A 67 10.98 -0.77 15.71
CA SER A 67 12.18 -0.67 16.53
C SER A 67 12.16 0.50 17.53
N VAL A 68 11.13 1.34 17.44
CA VAL A 68 10.81 2.44 18.37
C VAL A 68 9.79 1.95 19.40
#